data_AF-A0A917L3V1-F1
#
_entry.id   AF-A0A917L3V1-F1
#
_cell.length_a   1.000
_cell.length_b   1.000
_cell.length_c   1.000
_cell.angle_alpha   90.00
_cell.angle_beta   90.00
_cell.angle_gamma   90.00
#
_symmetry.space_group_name_H-M   'P 1'
#
loop_
_entity.id
_entity.type
_entity.pdbx_description
1 polymer ?
#
loop_
_entity_poly.entity_id
_entity_poly.type
_entity_poly.pdbx_seq_one_letter_code
_entity_poly.pdbx_strand_id
1 'polypeptide(L)'
;MSVYLIADIKVTDGAWVPDYATQVHKIIERHGGRYLSRSGNIRTLEGPPKDSTLIALVAFPSMDALEHFAADPEYAPYGKARQAGSISNFIVIDDTDIAGAIPYLASGKM
;
A
#
# COMPACT_ATOMS: atom_id res chain seq x y z
N MET A 1 -0.48 -8.55 -14.63
CA MET A 1 -1.33 -7.36 -14.52
C MET A 1 -0.90 -6.64 -13.27
N SER A 2 -0.60 -5.34 -13.35
CA SER A 2 -0.06 -4.64 -12.19
C SER A 2 -1.16 -4.47 -11.15
N VAL A 3 -0.78 -4.48 -9.88
CA VAL A 3 -1.70 -4.17 -8.77
C VAL A 3 -1.15 -3.01 -7.95
N TYR A 4 -2.06 -2.24 -7.37
CA TYR A 4 -1.77 -1.08 -6.55
C TYR A 4 -2.27 -1.33 -5.13
N LEU A 5 -1.33 -1.46 -4.20
CA LEU A 5 -1.61 -1.46 -2.77
C LEU A 5 -1.76 -0.01 -2.28
N ILE A 6 -2.93 0.31 -1.75
CA ILE A 6 -3.24 1.54 -1.05
C ILE A 6 -3.21 1.22 0.45
N ALA A 7 -2.18 1.69 1.14
CA ALA A 7 -2.03 1.57 2.58
C ALA A 7 -2.45 2.88 3.24
N ASP A 8 -3.66 2.89 3.80
CA ASP A 8 -4.23 3.98 4.59
C ASP A 8 -3.98 3.72 6.07
N ILE A 9 -3.15 4.54 6.72
CA ILE A 9 -2.62 4.29 8.06
C ILE A 9 -2.90 5.48 8.97
N LYS A 10 -3.51 5.20 10.12
CA LYS A 10 -3.54 6.08 11.29
C LYS A 10 -2.56 5.57 12.33
N VAL A 11 -1.48 6.30 12.57
CA VAL A 11 -0.47 5.94 13.57
C VAL A 11 -1.03 6.23 14.96
N THR A 12 -1.00 5.23 15.84
CA THR A 12 -1.39 5.36 17.25
C THR A 12 -0.17 5.37 18.18
N ASP A 13 0.92 4.72 17.77
CA ASP A 13 2.24 4.77 18.39
C ASP A 13 3.30 4.81 17.28
N GLY A 14 4.20 5.80 17.31
CA GLY A 14 5.21 6.03 16.28
C GLY A 14 6.49 5.21 16.42
N ALA A 15 6.66 4.41 17.48
CA ALA A 15 7.92 3.71 17.77
C ALA A 15 8.39 2.76 16.65
N TRP A 16 7.45 2.19 15.88
CA TRP A 16 7.76 1.26 14.78
C TRP A 16 8.23 1.95 13.49
N VAL A 17 7.97 3.24 13.32
CA VAL A 17 8.08 3.94 12.03
C VAL A 17 9.53 3.99 11.51
N PRO A 18 10.56 4.34 12.30
CA PRO A 18 11.93 4.47 11.80
C PRO A 18 12.47 3.15 11.21
N ASP A 19 12.30 2.05 11.93
CA ASP A 19 12.77 0.73 11.51
C ASP A 19 11.98 0.23 10.30
N TYR A 20 10.66 0.42 10.30
CA TYR A 20 9.82 0.06 9.16
C TYR A 20 10.22 0.83 7.90
N ALA A 21 10.38 2.15 7.99
CA ALA A 21 10.68 3.00 6.84
C ALA A 21 12.02 2.67 6.19
N THR A 22 13.02 2.30 6.99
CA THR A 22 14.39 1.99 6.54
C THR A 22 14.57 0.59 5.97
N GLN A 23 13.73 -0.38 6.39
CA GLN A 23 13.88 -1.78 5.99
C GLN A 23 12.84 -2.23 4.96
N VAL A 24 11.56 -1.88 5.17
CA VAL A 24 10.45 -2.45 4.39
C VAL A 24 10.50 -2.04 2.92
N HIS A 25 11.01 -0.85 2.57
CA HIS A 25 11.13 -0.46 1.16
C HIS A 25 12.05 -1.40 0.36
N LYS A 26 13.13 -1.89 0.98
CA LYS A 26 14.06 -2.84 0.34
C LYS A 26 13.38 -4.19 0.13
N ILE A 27 12.60 -4.65 1.12
CA ILE A 27 11.85 -5.90 1.01
C ILE A 27 10.81 -5.78 -0.11
N ILE A 28 10.06 -4.68 -0.16
CA ILE A 28 9.11 -4.37 -1.25
C ILE A 28 9.82 -4.43 -2.61
N GLU A 29 10.97 -3.77 -2.76
CA GLU A 29 11.74 -3.76 -4.01
C GLU A 29 12.19 -5.16 -4.44
N ARG A 30 12.60 -6.03 -3.52
CA ARG A 30 12.95 -7.44 -3.83
C ARG A 30 11.79 -8.23 -4.42
N HIS A 31 10.56 -7.92 -4.01
CA HIS A 31 9.33 -8.53 -4.55
C HIS A 31 8.81 -7.80 -5.80
N GLY A 32 9.61 -6.91 -6.39
CA GLY A 32 9.24 -6.13 -7.58
C GLY A 32 8.29 -4.96 -7.28
N GLY A 33 8.02 -4.69 -6.01
CA GLY A 33 7.19 -3.58 -5.60
C GLY A 33 7.90 -2.23 -5.75
N ARG A 34 7.13 -1.17 -6.02
CA ARG A 34 7.65 0.20 -6.18
C ARG A 34 6.70 1.19 -5.54
N TYR A 35 7.22 2.01 -4.62
CA TYR A 35 6.45 3.13 -4.09
C TYR A 35 6.17 4.14 -5.20
N LEU A 36 4.89 4.48 -5.37
CA LEU A 36 4.44 5.61 -6.19
C LEU A 36 4.28 6.88 -5.34
N SER A 37 3.85 6.71 -4.08
CA SER A 37 3.78 7.78 -3.10
C SER A 37 3.77 7.21 -1.68
N ARG A 38 4.22 8.00 -0.70
CA ARG A 38 4.10 7.75 0.74
C ARG A 38 4.16 9.09 1.47
N SER A 39 3.01 9.62 1.89
CA SER A 39 2.92 10.99 2.40
C SER A 39 1.85 11.16 3.47
N GLY A 40 2.12 12.06 4.43
CA GLY A 40 1.14 12.54 5.41
C GLY A 40 0.46 13.85 5.01
N ASN A 41 0.83 14.43 3.85
CA ASN A 41 0.15 15.61 3.32
C ASN A 41 -1.15 15.19 2.61
N ILE A 42 -2.19 14.95 3.41
CA ILE A 42 -3.47 14.40 2.98
C ILE A 42 -4.51 15.53 2.93
N ARG A 43 -5.17 15.66 1.78
CA ARG A 43 -6.30 16.59 1.60
C ARG A 43 -7.47 15.85 0.98
N THR A 44 -8.60 15.85 1.67
CA THR A 44 -9.87 15.36 1.12
C THR A 44 -10.47 16.44 0.20
N LEU A 45 -10.76 16.08 -1.05
CA LEU A 45 -11.40 16.98 -2.01
C LEU A 45 -12.93 16.92 -1.91
N GLU A 46 -13.49 15.74 -1.63
CA GLU A 46 -14.92 15.49 -1.49
C GLU A 46 -15.16 14.39 -0.43
N GLY A 47 -16.26 14.49 0.32
CA GLY A 47 -16.60 13.58 1.41
C GLY A 47 -15.98 13.98 2.76
N PRO A 48 -16.21 13.18 3.81
CA PRO A 48 -15.68 13.46 5.14
C PRO A 48 -14.14 13.33 5.16
N PRO A 49 -13.44 14.21 5.91
CA PRO A 49 -12.00 14.08 6.08
C PRO A 49 -11.67 12.75 6.76
N LYS A 50 -10.61 12.09 6.27
CA LYS A 50 -10.04 10.94 6.96
C LYS A 50 -9.09 11.40 8.05
N ASP A 51 -9.02 10.63 9.14
CA ASP A 51 -8.09 10.84 10.24
C ASP A 51 -6.76 10.09 10.06
N SER A 52 -6.45 9.70 8.81
CA SER A 52 -5.21 9.06 8.39
C SER A 52 -4.01 9.96 8.67
N THR A 53 -2.94 9.36 9.19
CA THR A 53 -1.65 10.03 9.40
C THR A 53 -0.75 9.93 8.18
N LEU A 54 -0.89 8.85 7.41
CA LEU A 54 -0.07 8.53 6.24
C LEU A 54 -0.88 7.71 5.24
N ILE A 55 -0.73 8.01 3.95
CA ILE A 55 -1.16 7.14 2.86
C ILE A 55 0.06 6.75 2.03
N ALA A 56 0.19 5.45 1.72
CA ALA A 56 1.16 4.95 0.76
C ALA A 56 0.47 4.26 -0.41
N LEU A 57 1.01 4.48 -1.61
CA LEU A 57 0.62 3.82 -2.84
C LEU A 57 1.81 3.04 -3.37
N VAL A 58 1.67 1.72 -3.50
CA VAL A 58 2.74 0.82 -3.94
C VAL A 58 2.24 0.01 -5.13
N ALA A 59 2.97 0.07 -6.25
CA ALA A 59 2.70 -0.78 -7.40
C ALA A 59 3.47 -2.10 -7.26
N PHE A 60 2.83 -3.22 -7.54
CA PHE A 60 3.45 -4.54 -7.70
C PHE A 60 3.17 -5.07 -9.11
N PRO A 61 4.03 -5.94 -9.67
CA PRO A 61 3.85 -6.47 -11.03
C PRO A 61 2.70 -7.48 -11.14
N SER A 62 2.25 -8.06 -10.02
CA SER A 62 1.11 -8.98 -9.92
C SER A 62 0.59 -9.07 -8.48
N MET A 63 -0.61 -9.66 -8.33
CA MET A 63 -1.13 -10.03 -7.00
C MET A 63 -0.20 -11.02 -6.30
N ASP A 64 0.30 -12.04 -7.00
CA ASP A 64 1.25 -13.01 -6.45
C ASP A 64 2.50 -12.34 -5.85
N ALA A 65 3.04 -11.30 -6.52
CA ALA A 65 4.19 -10.57 -6.01
C ALA A 65 3.88 -9.82 -4.70
N LEU A 66 2.68 -9.23 -4.61
CA LEU A 66 2.20 -8.60 -3.37
C LEU A 66 1.98 -9.64 -2.27
N GLU A 67 1.40 -10.79 -2.59
CA GLU A 67 1.17 -11.88 -1.63
C GLU A 67 2.48 -12.48 -1.12
N HIS A 68 3.47 -12.68 -1.99
CA HIS A 68 4.82 -13.11 -1.60
C HIS A 68 5.51 -12.09 -0.69
N PHE A 69 5.35 -10.79 -0.96
CA PHE A 69 5.79 -9.75 -0.04
C PHE A 69 5.08 -9.84 1.32
N ALA A 70 3.76 -9.98 1.33
CA ALA A 70 2.97 -10.06 2.55
C ALA A 70 3.29 -11.31 3.39
N ALA A 71 3.68 -12.41 2.73
CA ALA A 71 4.08 -13.66 3.34
C ALA A 71 5.59 -13.74 3.67
N ASP A 72 6.40 -12.74 3.30
CA ASP A 72 7.85 -12.75 3.52
C ASP A 72 8.16 -12.81 5.03
N PRO A 73 8.89 -13.84 5.51
CA PRO A 73 9.27 -13.96 6.92
C PRO A 73 10.08 -12.75 7.43
N GLU A 74 10.85 -12.09 6.58
CA GLU A 74 11.57 -10.86 6.92
C GLU A 74 10.63 -9.66 7.07
N TYR A 75 9.50 -9.64 6.35
CA TYR A 75 8.48 -8.60 6.52
C TYR A 75 7.63 -8.80 7.78
N ALA A 76 7.36 -10.06 8.15
CA ALA A 76 6.48 -10.41 9.27
C ALA A 76 6.69 -9.61 10.57
N PRO A 77 7.91 -9.39 11.10
CA PRO A 77 8.10 -8.58 12.31
C PRO A 77 7.71 -7.11 12.12
N TYR A 78 8.01 -6.50 10.96
CA TYR A 78 7.62 -5.12 10.66
C TYR A 78 6.11 -4.98 10.49
N GLY A 79 5.47 -5.96 9.83
CA GLY A 79 4.01 -6.04 9.71
C GLY A 79 3.32 -6.08 11.08
N LYS A 80 3.82 -6.90 12.00
CA LYS A 80 3.32 -6.99 13.38
C LYS A 80 3.50 -5.69 14.16
N ALA A 81 4.69 -5.08 14.09
CA ALA A 81 4.97 -3.81 14.76
C ALA A 81 4.05 -2.69 14.27
N ARG A 82 3.85 -2.58 12.95
CA ARG A 82 2.88 -1.65 12.34
C ARG A 82 1.47 -1.92 12.84
N GLN A 83 1.02 -3.18 12.84
CA GLN A 83 -0.34 -3.54 13.30
C GLN A 83 -0.57 -3.19 14.78
N ALA A 84 0.46 -3.29 15.62
CA ALA A 84 0.37 -2.91 17.04
C ALA A 84 0.34 -1.37 17.24
N GLY A 85 1.08 -0.62 16.44
CA GLY A 85 1.20 0.84 16.56
C GLY A 85 0.35 1.65 15.58
N SER A 86 -0.64 1.04 14.92
CA SER A 86 -1.52 1.75 14.00
C SER A 86 -2.87 1.08 13.79
N ILE A 87 -3.84 1.87 13.35
CA ILE A 87 -5.04 1.39 12.66
C ILE A 87 -4.75 1.49 11.17
N SER A 88 -4.78 0.37 10.46
CA SER A 88 -4.38 0.30 9.05
C SER A 88 -5.44 -0.37 8.19
N ASN A 89 -5.75 0.25 7.05
CA ASN A 89 -6.59 -0.30 6.01
C ASN A 89 -5.74 -0.48 4.74
N PHE A 90 -5.55 -1.73 4.32
CA PHE A 90 -4.78 -2.09 3.13
C PHE A 90 -5.75 -2.56 2.06
N ILE A 91 -5.82 -1.83 0.96
CA ILE A 91 -6.76 -2.07 -0.14
C ILE A 91 -5.93 -2.29 -1.39
N VAL A 92 -6.34 -3.25 -2.23
CA VAL A 92 -5.65 -3.54 -3.48
C VAL A 92 -6.63 -3.37 -4.64
N ILE A 93 -6.19 -2.71 -5.70
CA ILE A 93 -6.87 -2.62 -6.99
C ILE A 93 -5.88 -2.98 -8.11
N ASP A 94 -6.35 -3.41 -9.27
CA ASP A 94 -5.48 -3.65 -10.43
C ASP A 94 -5.44 -2.44 -11.38
N ASP A 95 -4.75 -2.59 -12.51
CA ASP A 95 -4.65 -1.59 -13.58
C ASP A 95 -5.79 -1.68 -14.61
N THR A 96 -6.96 -2.22 -14.22
CA THR A 96 -8.12 -2.31 -15.10
C THR A 96 -9.10 -1.15 -14.94
N ASP A 97 -9.81 -0.88 -16.03
CA ASP A 97 -10.99 -0.02 -16.04
C ASP A 97 -12.25 -0.90 -16.06
N ILE A 98 -13.03 -0.84 -14.98
CA ILE A 98 -14.30 -1.56 -14.83
C ILE A 98 -15.33 -1.16 -15.91
N ALA A 99 -15.29 0.08 -16.41
CA ALA A 99 -16.16 0.54 -17.49
C ALA A 99 -15.60 0.24 -18.89
N GLY A 100 -14.30 -0.05 -18.99
CA GLY A 100 -13.61 -0.32 -20.25
C GLY A 100 -13.56 0.86 -21.23
N ALA A 101 -13.72 2.09 -20.76
CA ALA A 101 -13.75 3.32 -21.57
C ALA A 101 -12.40 4.06 -21.62
N ILE A 102 -11.47 3.77 -20.71
CA ILE A 102 -10.18 4.48 -20.61
C ILE A 102 -9.15 3.81 -21.54
N PRO A 103 -8.59 4.54 -22.54
CA PRO A 103 -7.80 3.94 -23.62
C PRO A 103 -6.41 3.43 -23.20
N TYR A 104 -5.93 3.80 -22.01
CA TYR A 104 -4.63 3.38 -21.48
C TYR A 104 -4.74 2.36 -20.33
N LEU A 105 -5.94 1.91 -20.01
CA LEU A 105 -6.18 0.86 -19.01
C LEU A 105 -6.71 -0.40 -19.70
N ALA A 106 -6.39 -1.56 -19.15
CA ALA A 106 -6.98 -2.82 -19.61
C ALA A 106 -8.47 -2.86 -19.24
N SER A 107 -9.33 -3.48 -20.06
CA SER A 107 -10.73 -3.66 -19.69
C SER A 107 -10.85 -4.66 -18.54
N GLY A 108 -11.50 -4.24 -17.44
CA GLY A 108 -11.82 -5.10 -16.30
C GLY A 108 -13.00 -6.01 -16.61
N LYS A 109 -13.12 -7.13 -15.88
CA LYS A 109 -14.36 -7.91 -15.85
C LYS A 109 -15.11 -7.52 -14.57
N MET A 110 -16.39 -7.19 -14.72
CA MET A 110 -17.32 -7.07 -13.60
C MET A 110 -17.63 -8.44 -12.99
#